data_AF-A0A096DNZ2-F1
#
_entry.id   AF-A0A096DNZ2-F1
#
_cell.length_a   1.000
_cell.length_b   1.000
_cell.length_c   1.000
_cell.angle_alpha   90.00
_cell.angle_beta   90.00
_cell.angle_gamma   90.00
#
_symmetry.space_group_name_H-M   'P 1'
#
loop_
_entity.id
_entity.type
_entity.pdbx_description
1 polymer ?
#
loop_
_entity_poly.entity_id
_entity_poly.type
_entity_poly.pdbx_seq_one_letter_code
_entity_poly.pdbx_strand_id
1 'polypeptide(L)'
;MDKNINNNRLIKRLFKLAKEGNEEALEQLLILFDPIIYKNSFIDNKFDEDCYQELRIKLIDCIKNFKFNGIKSIYAYLDIEE
;
A
#
# COMPACT_ATOMS: atom_id res chain seq x y z
N MET A 1 0.95 26.38 6.84
CA MET A 1 0.30 25.38 5.96
C MET A 1 0.83 24.02 6.37
N ASP A 2 -0.01 23.23 7.03
CA ASP A 2 0.39 21.98 7.67
C ASP A 2 0.96 20.97 6.66
N LYS A 3 2.22 20.58 6.85
CA LYS A 3 2.92 19.55 6.04
C LYS A 3 2.08 18.28 5.87
N ASN A 4 1.22 17.96 6.85
CA ASN A 4 0.32 16.80 6.82
C ASN A 4 -0.80 16.88 5.76
N ILE A 5 -1.36 18.06 5.50
CA ILE A 5 -2.43 18.22 4.49
C ILE A 5 -1.88 18.05 3.07
N ASN A 6 -0.65 18.49 2.84
CA ASN A 6 0.03 18.34 1.55
C ASN A 6 0.38 16.88 1.25
N ASN A 7 0.81 16.11 2.25
CA ASN A 7 1.11 14.68 2.08
C ASN A 7 -0.13 13.89 1.65
N ASN A 8 -1.29 14.08 2.29
CA ASN A 8 -2.50 13.35 1.92
C ASN A 8 -2.97 13.64 0.48
N ARG A 9 -2.82 14.89 0.02
CA ARG A 9 -3.13 15.26 -1.37
C ARG A 9 -2.16 14.64 -2.36
N LEU A 10 -0.87 14.61 -2.03
CA LEU A 10 0.16 13.98 -2.85
C LEU A 10 -0.09 12.48 -2.98
N ILE A 11 -0.31 11.79 -1.85
CA ILE A 11 -0.63 10.36 -1.80
C ILE A 11 -1.81 10.05 -2.71
N LYS A 12 -2.93 10.77 -2.54
CA LYS A 12 -4.12 10.57 -3.36
C LYS A 12 -3.85 10.71 -4.86
N ARG A 13 -3.01 11.68 -5.25
CA ARG A 13 -2.63 11.87 -6.65
C ARG A 13 -1.77 10.72 -7.16
N LEU A 14 -0.77 10.30 -6.40
CA LEU A 14 0.10 9.17 -6.75
C LEU A 14 -0.70 7.88 -6.91
N PHE A 15 -1.63 7.60 -5.99
CA PHE A 15 -2.52 6.43 -6.08
C PHE A 15 -3.35 6.43 -7.37
N LYS A 16 -3.89 7.59 -7.77
CA LYS A 16 -4.66 7.69 -9.02
C LYS A 16 -3.78 7.38 -10.25
N LEU A 17 -2.60 7.99 -10.32
CA LEU A 17 -1.65 7.78 -11.42
C LEU A 17 -1.15 6.34 -11.47
N ALA A 18 -0.79 5.76 -10.33
CA ALA A 18 -0.33 4.37 -10.25
C ALA A 18 -1.40 3.38 -10.73
N LYS A 19 -2.68 3.66 -10.43
CA LYS A 19 -3.81 2.85 -10.90
C LYS A 19 -4.08 2.99 -12.39
N GLU A 20 -3.71 4.12 -12.99
CA GLU A 20 -3.72 4.36 -14.44
C GLU A 20 -2.51 3.72 -15.15
N GLY A 21 -1.61 3.06 -14.41
CA GLY A 21 -0.44 2.36 -14.96
C GLY A 21 0.86 3.17 -14.92
N ASN A 22 0.90 4.32 -14.23
CA ASN A 22 2.12 5.10 -14.08
C ASN A 22 3.10 4.44 -13.10
N GLU A 23 4.21 3.92 -13.62
CA GLU A 23 5.21 3.19 -12.85
C GLU A 23 5.98 4.09 -11.87
N GLU A 24 6.32 5.33 -12.25
CA GLU A 24 6.99 6.28 -11.35
C GLU A 24 6.13 6.62 -10.13
N ALA A 25 4.81 6.74 -10.32
CA ALA A 25 3.88 6.99 -9.23
C ALA A 25 3.74 5.78 -8.31
N LEU A 26 3.79 4.57 -8.87
CA LEU A 26 3.82 3.33 -8.09
C LEU A 26 5.10 3.23 -7.26
N GLU A 27 6.26 3.54 -7.85
CA GLU A 27 7.55 3.55 -7.15
C GLU A 27 7.57 4.57 -6.00
N GLN A 28 7.06 5.79 -6.22
CA GLN A 28 6.95 6.79 -5.16
C GLN A 28 6.06 6.34 -4.01
N LEU A 29 4.97 5.61 -4.30
CA LEU A 29 4.14 5.00 -3.25
C LEU A 29 4.92 3.92 -2.50
N LEU A 30 5.62 3.04 -3.20
CA LEU A 30 6.45 2.00 -2.57
C LEU A 30 7.49 2.62 -1.62
N ILE A 31 8.20 3.67 -2.04
CA ILE A 31 9.17 4.39 -1.20
C ILE A 31 8.49 5.00 0.03
N LEU A 32 7.29 5.57 -0.14
CA LEU A 32 6.55 6.19 0.96
C LEU A 32 6.12 5.17 2.01
N PHE A 33 5.67 3.99 1.58
CA PHE A 33 5.24 2.91 2.47
C PHE A 33 6.38 1.99 2.93
N ASP A 34 7.58 2.12 2.36
CA ASP A 34 8.73 1.28 2.70
C ASP A 34 9.05 1.23 4.20
N PRO A 35 9.05 2.36 4.95
CA PRO A 35 9.36 2.31 6.39
C PRO A 35 8.36 1.50 7.21
N ILE A 36 7.08 1.53 6.84
CA ILE A 36 6.05 0.75 7.55
C ILE A 36 6.12 -0.71 7.12
N ILE A 37 6.40 -1.01 5.85
CA ILE A 37 6.60 -2.39 5.38
C ILE A 37 7.80 -3.00 6.11
N TYR A 38 8.95 -2.33 6.08
CA TYR A 38 10.17 -2.78 6.74
C TYR A 38 9.93 -3.06 8.23
N LYS A 39 9.25 -2.15 8.94
CA LYS A 39 8.91 -2.34 10.36
C LYS A 39 8.03 -3.59 10.60
N ASN A 40 7.07 -3.88 9.71
CA ASN A 40 6.19 -5.04 9.83
C ASN A 40 6.82 -6.34 9.29
N SER A 41 8.03 -6.27 8.73
CA SER A 41 8.75 -7.44 8.21
C SER A 41 9.65 -8.11 9.26
N PHE A 42 9.50 -7.74 10.54
CA PHE A 42 10.25 -8.36 11.63
C PHE A 42 9.41 -9.44 12.32
N ILE A 43 9.91 -10.67 12.32
CA ILE A 43 9.33 -11.83 13.01
C ILE A 43 10.34 -12.25 14.08
N ASP A 44 9.89 -12.34 15.34
CA ASP A 44 10.75 -12.68 16.49
C ASP A 44 12.03 -11.82 16.58
N ASN A 45 11.89 -10.51 16.34
CA ASN A 45 12.97 -9.52 16.29
C ASN A 45 14.03 -9.75 15.20
N LYS A 46 13.77 -10.64 14.24
CA LYS A 46 14.62 -10.86 13.08
C LYS A 46 13.95 -10.30 11.83
N PHE A 47 14.74 -9.62 11.00
CA PHE A 47 14.28 -9.21 9.68
C PHE A 47 14.01 -10.45 8.82
N ASP A 48 12.79 -10.53 8.29
CA ASP A 48 12.35 -11.57 7.38
C ASP A 48 12.21 -10.97 5.97
N GLU A 49 13.12 -11.37 5.09
CA GLU A 49 13.18 -10.86 3.72
C GLU A 49 11.97 -11.30 2.89
N ASP A 50 11.49 -12.53 3.09
CA ASP A 50 10.33 -13.06 2.38
C ASP A 50 9.07 -12.30 2.80
N CYS A 51 8.93 -12.00 4.10
CA CYS A 51 7.85 -11.16 4.62
C CYS A 51 7.91 -9.74 4.01
N TYR A 52 9.09 -9.14 3.93
CA TYR A 52 9.28 -7.82 3.31
C TYR A 52 8.87 -7.80 1.84
N GLN A 53 9.31 -8.80 1.07
CA GLN A 53 8.96 -8.93 -0.33
C GLN A 53 7.45 -9.18 -0.53
N GLU A 54 6.85 -10.06 0.27
CA GLU A 54 5.42 -10.37 0.19
C GLU A 54 4.55 -9.14 0.51
N LEU A 55 4.91 -8.37 1.55
CA LEU A 55 4.21 -7.13 1.89
C LEU A 55 4.30 -6.09 0.77
N ARG A 56 5.44 -5.97 0.10
CA ARG A 56 5.58 -5.11 -1.09
C ARG A 56 4.70 -5.57 -2.24
N ILE A 57 4.68 -6.88 -2.53
CA ILE A 57 3.84 -7.46 -3.58
C ILE A 57 2.35 -7.19 -3.29
N LYS A 58 1.91 -7.43 -2.05
CA LYS A 58 0.54 -7.14 -1.61
C LYS A 58 0.18 -5.67 -1.73
N LEU A 59 1.11 -4.75 -1.41
CA LEU A 59 0.86 -3.33 -1.60
C LEU A 59 0.67 -2.98 -3.09
N ILE A 60 1.49 -3.53 -3.98
CA ILE A 60 1.35 -3.32 -5.43
C ILE A 60 -0.02 -3.83 -5.92
N ASP A 61 -0.41 -5.03 -5.49
CA ASP A 61 -1.70 -5.61 -5.82
C ASP A 61 -2.86 -4.73 -5.32
N CYS A 62 -2.79 -4.27 -4.06
CA CYS A 62 -3.76 -3.34 -3.50
C CYS A 62 -3.86 -2.05 -4.34
N ILE A 63 -2.72 -1.42 -4.69
CA ILE A 63 -2.72 -0.17 -5.46
C ILE A 63 -3.38 -0.35 -6.83
N LYS A 64 -3.06 -1.45 -7.52
CA LYS A 64 -3.57 -1.73 -8.88
C LYS A 64 -5.03 -2.16 -8.89
N ASN A 65 -5.40 -3.07 -7.98
CA ASN A 65 -6.64 -3.83 -8.08
C ASN A 65 -7.72 -3.39 -7.08
N PHE A 66 -7.37 -2.72 -5.98
CA PHE A 66 -8.35 -2.36 -4.94
C PHE A 66 -9.42 -1.40 -5.47
N LYS A 67 -10.69 -1.77 -5.30
CA LYS A 67 -11.86 -0.95 -5.61
C LYS A 67 -12.75 -0.91 -4.36
N PHE A 68 -12.90 0.27 -3.78
CA PHE A 68 -13.78 0.45 -2.63
C PHE A 68 -15.22 0.68 -3.11
N ASN A 69 -16.07 -0.34 -2.94
CA ASN A 69 -17.50 -0.30 -3.29
C ASN A 69 -18.39 -0.43 -2.04
N GLY A 70 -17.85 -0.15 -0.85
CA GLY A 70 -18.49 -0.31 0.45
C GLY A 70 -17.73 -1.28 1.35
N ILE A 71 -18.10 -1.36 2.63
CA ILE A 71 -17.38 -2.17 3.64
C ILE A 71 -17.34 -3.66 3.23
N LYS A 72 -18.43 -4.19 2.66
CA LYS A 72 -18.50 -5.57 2.16
C LYS A 72 -17.42 -5.89 1.12
N SER A 73 -17.01 -4.92 0.30
CA SER A 73 -15.95 -5.16 -0.69
C SER A 73 -14.56 -5.27 -0.05
N ILE A 74 -14.37 -4.76 1.17
CA ILE A 74 -13.13 -4.95 1.93
C ILE A 74 -13.07 -6.38 2.45
N TYR A 75 -14.13 -6.88 3.09
CA TYR A 75 -14.16 -8.25 3.61
C TYR A 75 -14.00 -9.29 2.51
N ALA A 76 -14.68 -9.10 1.37
CA ALA A 76 -14.52 -9.98 0.21
C ALA A 76 -13.10 -9.97 -0.38
N TYR A 77 -12.38 -8.85 -0.33
CA TYR A 77 -10.99 -8.78 -0.79
C TYR A 77 -10.02 -9.47 0.19
N LEU A 78 -10.30 -9.38 1.48
CA LEU A 78 -9.48 -9.97 2.54
C LEU A 78 -9.80 -11.44 2.82
N ASP A 79 -10.79 -12.02 2.11
CA ASP A 79 -11.27 -13.38 2.33
C ASP A 79 -11.67 -13.65 3.79
N ILE A 80 -12.35 -12.66 4.40
CA ILE A 80 -12.86 -12.75 5.76
C ILE A 80 -14.35 -13.05 5.68
N GLU A 81 -14.79 -14.18 6.23
CA GLU A 81 -16.22 -14.46 6.43
C GLU A 81 -16.79 -13.59 7.56
N GLU A 82 -17.99 -13.06 7.35
CA GLU A 82 -18.71 -12.19 8.28
C GLU A 82 -19.30 -12.97 9.48
#